data_AF-A0AA50KNU9-F1
#
_entry.id   AF-A0AA50KNU9-F1
#
_cell.length_a   1.000
_cell.length_b   1.000
_cell.length_c   1.000
_cell.angle_alpha   90.00
_cell.angle_beta   90.00
_cell.angle_gamma   90.00
#
_symmetry.space_group_name_H-M   'P 1'
#
loop_
_entity.id
_entity.type
_entity.pdbx_description
1 polymer ?
#
loop_
_entity_poly.entity_id
_entity_poly.type
_entity_poly.pdbx_seq_one_letter_code
_entity_poly.pdbx_strand_id
1 'polypeptide(L)'
;MIQETVSPNQDDAFSWIIGLLALGLAAWLMYEAWFEPPSPLTVTQGSQVKSEIQKDTTLSAPHLPSQVYSPTYKAAPPSTLPSLTASGLLEQLTLWQYQQVNTLSADDIRQINKELTQLASLGESAIPVIHQYLNSGQDVDFQAFGNGQNLSQPSLRLALFEVLHRIGGDEAEFIWAESLGSTSIPQEIAVLGKYLEERAPGYYRSDIITAAREAFYLATDEGIGGRDAGPLFQAFKSYGDSALVPELEQVSQLKWGQYAAVALAGLPDGQGIPSLARQVQGASPTDLSARFALQMLAQQADHPDAQQALLGSLQQQLIQDYLWPEMAGLLAGTYHIQIAAPSNAVHPTTARLRSTKKMTSLTPGGGQRLYGMHYFQTTLSEEQLLPRLRLIEAMYQETSNPKAKRALEQAYDVIWAALAIQE
;
A
#
# COMPACT_ATOMS: atom_id res chain seq x y z
N MET A 1 -7.81 -19.24 -70.42
CA MET A 1 -8.93 -18.92 -69.53
C MET A 1 -8.31 -18.45 -68.21
N ILE A 2 -8.37 -17.14 -68.00
CA ILE A 2 -8.08 -16.27 -66.84
C ILE A 2 -7.58 -16.93 -65.54
N GLN A 3 -6.42 -16.51 -65.03
CA GLN A 3 -6.30 -15.78 -63.74
C GLN A 3 -4.91 -15.14 -63.55
N GLU A 4 -4.88 -13.81 -63.51
CA GLU A 4 -3.81 -12.97 -62.98
C GLU A 4 -3.73 -13.10 -61.45
N THR A 5 -2.53 -13.02 -60.88
CA THR A 5 -2.33 -12.73 -59.46
C THR A 5 -1.50 -11.45 -59.31
N VAL A 6 -2.01 -10.60 -58.43
CA VAL A 6 -1.74 -9.18 -58.22
C VAL A 6 -0.62 -8.99 -57.20
N SER A 7 0.24 -7.99 -57.45
CA SER A 7 1.29 -7.51 -56.55
C SER A 7 0.69 -6.80 -55.31
N PRO A 8 1.21 -7.01 -54.09
CA PRO A 8 0.73 -6.27 -52.92
C PRO A 8 1.13 -4.79 -52.98
N ASN A 9 0.17 -3.94 -52.60
CA ASN A 9 0.18 -2.48 -52.63
C ASN A 9 1.20 -1.87 -51.66
N GLN A 10 1.82 -0.78 -52.10
CA GLN A 10 2.81 0.03 -51.39
C GLN A 10 2.18 1.01 -50.36
N ASP A 11 0.86 0.93 -50.15
CA ASP A 11 0.10 1.89 -49.34
C ASP A 11 0.04 1.53 -47.83
N ASP A 12 0.49 0.34 -47.43
CA ASP A 12 0.46 -0.09 -46.01
C ASP A 12 1.62 0.45 -45.16
N ALA A 13 2.71 0.91 -45.79
CA ALA A 13 3.88 1.43 -45.06
C ALA A 13 3.61 2.78 -44.36
N PHE A 14 2.64 3.56 -44.85
CA PHE A 14 2.31 4.87 -44.25
C PHE A 14 1.42 4.77 -43.01
N SER A 15 0.65 3.68 -42.84
CA SER A 15 -0.29 3.54 -41.72
C SER A 15 0.43 3.28 -40.38
N TRP A 16 1.56 2.56 -40.40
CA TRP A 16 2.34 2.28 -39.18
C TRP A 16 3.10 3.50 -38.64
N ILE A 17 3.51 4.42 -39.52
CA ILE A 17 4.21 5.65 -39.12
C ILE A 17 3.25 6.62 -38.43
N ILE A 18 2.00 6.71 -38.88
CA ILE A 18 0.96 7.52 -38.22
C ILE A 18 0.60 6.92 -36.83
N GLY A 19 0.62 5.59 -36.69
CA GLY A 19 0.40 4.92 -35.40
C GLY A 19 1.47 5.22 -34.34
N LEU A 20 2.75 5.27 -34.72
CA LEU A 20 3.85 5.59 -33.79
C LEU A 20 3.85 7.06 -33.35
N LEU A 21 3.43 7.98 -34.23
CA LEU A 21 3.30 9.41 -33.89
C LEU A 21 2.13 9.67 -32.93
N ALA A 22 1.03 8.92 -33.02
CA ALA A 22 -0.09 9.02 -32.09
C ALA A 22 0.28 8.57 -30.66
N LEU A 23 1.13 7.53 -30.51
CA LEU A 23 1.65 7.09 -29.20
C LEU A 23 2.65 8.09 -28.60
N GLY A 24 3.48 8.73 -29.44
CA GLY A 24 4.37 9.80 -29.01
C GLY A 24 3.63 11.03 -28.44
N LEU A 25 2.48 11.39 -29.02
CA LEU A 25 1.68 12.54 -28.57
C LEU A 25 0.92 12.25 -27.25
N ALA A 26 0.45 11.02 -27.05
CA ALA A 26 -0.22 10.62 -25.81
C ALA A 26 0.74 10.57 -24.60
N ALA A 27 1.98 10.09 -24.80
CA ALA A 27 3.03 10.14 -23.77
C ALA A 27 3.45 11.58 -23.43
N TRP A 28 3.38 12.50 -24.40
CA TRP A 28 3.67 13.92 -24.21
C TRP A 28 2.53 14.69 -23.51
N LEU A 29 1.25 14.36 -23.77
CA LEU A 29 0.11 14.97 -23.06
C LEU A 29 -0.05 14.48 -21.60
N MET A 30 0.41 13.27 -21.26
CA MET A 30 0.53 12.83 -19.86
C MET A 30 1.66 13.53 -19.09
N TYR A 31 2.65 14.07 -19.81
CA TYR A 31 3.77 14.80 -19.24
C TYR A 31 3.37 16.24 -18.80
N GLU A 32 2.41 16.90 -19.47
CA GLU A 32 1.95 18.24 -19.07
C GLU A 32 0.86 18.25 -17.99
N ALA A 33 -0.03 17.24 -17.93
CA ALA A 33 -1.09 17.17 -16.90
C ALA A 33 -0.57 16.96 -15.46
N TRP A 34 0.74 16.73 -15.28
CA TRP A 34 1.38 16.46 -13.98
C TRP A 34 1.86 17.72 -13.24
N PHE A 35 1.75 18.91 -13.86
CA PHE A 35 2.16 20.19 -13.27
C PHE A 35 1.07 21.28 -13.35
N GLU A 36 0.11 21.26 -12.42
CA GLU A 36 -0.54 22.50 -11.97
C GLU A 36 -0.30 22.68 -10.46
N PRO A 37 0.24 23.83 -10.01
CA PRO A 37 0.32 24.13 -8.58
C PRO A 37 -1.09 24.52 -8.05
N PRO A 38 -1.46 24.13 -6.83
CA PRO A 38 -2.74 24.55 -6.26
C PRO A 38 -2.74 26.07 -6.03
N SER A 39 -3.73 26.76 -6.60
CA SER A 39 -4.04 28.16 -6.30
C SER A 39 -4.36 28.35 -4.80
N PRO A 40 -4.02 29.51 -4.20
CA PRO A 40 -4.29 29.78 -2.80
C PRO A 40 -5.80 29.95 -2.54
N LEU A 41 -6.33 29.21 -1.57
CA LEU A 41 -7.71 29.35 -1.11
C LEU A 41 -7.86 30.63 -0.27
N THR A 42 -8.73 31.53 -0.73
CA THR A 42 -9.25 32.67 0.02
C THR A 42 -10.08 32.17 1.20
N VAL A 43 -9.63 32.45 2.43
CA VAL A 43 -10.36 32.18 3.67
C VAL A 43 -11.44 33.24 3.84
N THR A 44 -12.72 32.84 3.73
CA THR A 44 -13.86 33.65 4.16
C THR A 44 -14.06 33.46 5.66
N GLN A 45 -13.76 34.51 6.43
CA GLN A 45 -14.09 34.60 7.85
C GLN A 45 -15.62 34.65 8.06
N GLY A 46 -16.14 33.75 8.90
CA GLY A 46 -17.54 33.72 9.33
C GLY A 46 -17.65 33.75 10.86
N SER A 47 -18.02 34.92 11.35
CA SER A 47 -18.69 35.30 12.61
C SER A 47 -18.54 34.46 13.89
N GLN A 48 -18.03 35.16 14.90
CA GLN A 48 -18.13 34.88 16.33
C GLN A 48 -19.58 34.80 16.83
N VAL A 49 -19.86 33.83 17.71
CA VAL A 49 -20.99 33.90 18.65
C VAL A 49 -20.43 33.96 20.07
N LYS A 50 -20.84 35.04 20.71
CA LYS A 50 -20.55 35.53 22.06
C LYS A 50 -21.14 34.60 23.14
N SER A 51 -20.29 34.13 24.05
CA SER A 51 -20.71 33.40 25.25
C SER A 51 -21.05 34.41 26.36
N GLU A 52 -22.30 34.41 26.81
CA GLU A 52 -22.75 35.22 27.94
C GLU A 52 -22.95 34.32 29.16
N ILE A 53 -22.24 34.67 30.23
CA ILE A 53 -22.27 34.03 31.55
C ILE A 53 -23.53 34.52 32.26
N GLN A 54 -24.34 33.59 32.79
CA GLN A 54 -25.25 33.92 33.88
C GLN A 54 -25.27 32.83 34.95
N LYS A 55 -25.27 33.35 36.17
CA LYS A 55 -24.92 32.73 37.45
C LYS A 55 -26.19 32.52 38.27
N ASP A 56 -26.13 31.56 39.18
CA ASP A 56 -26.98 31.33 40.35
C ASP A 56 -28.45 30.96 40.13
N THR A 57 -28.85 29.79 40.64
CA THR A 57 -29.92 29.65 41.64
C THR A 57 -29.88 28.25 42.26
N THR A 58 -29.49 28.20 43.53
CA THR A 58 -29.79 27.13 44.49
C THR A 58 -31.29 27.01 44.72
N LEU A 59 -31.90 25.81 44.66
CA LEU A 59 -33.10 25.52 45.46
C LEU A 59 -33.34 24.01 45.65
N SER A 60 -33.83 23.70 46.84
CA SER A 60 -34.02 22.42 47.50
C SER A 60 -34.90 21.39 46.77
N ALA A 61 -34.58 20.11 46.99
CA ALA A 61 -35.39 18.97 46.62
C ALA A 61 -36.50 18.67 47.67
N PRO A 62 -37.70 18.26 47.23
CA PRO A 62 -38.62 17.48 48.05
C PRO A 62 -38.68 16.02 47.61
N HIS A 63 -38.61 15.12 48.59
CA HIS A 63 -38.88 13.68 48.47
C HIS A 63 -40.39 13.40 48.26
N LEU A 64 -40.72 12.36 47.47
CA LEU A 64 -41.84 11.37 47.61
C LEU A 64 -42.17 10.71 46.24
N PRO A 65 -42.95 9.61 46.17
CA PRO A 65 -42.58 8.22 46.48
C PRO A 65 -42.56 7.33 45.21
N SER A 66 -41.80 6.25 45.27
CA SER A 66 -41.81 5.18 44.26
C SER A 66 -43.14 4.41 44.31
N GLN A 67 -43.93 4.47 43.24
CA GLN A 67 -44.98 3.48 42.99
C GLN A 67 -44.75 2.71 41.68
N VAL A 68 -44.65 1.41 41.90
CA VAL A 68 -44.65 0.26 41.01
C VAL A 68 -45.79 0.32 39.99
N TYR A 69 -45.46 0.23 38.70
CA TYR A 69 -46.31 -0.38 37.67
C TYR A 69 -45.41 -1.05 36.64
N SER A 70 -45.28 -2.38 36.75
CA SER A 70 -44.70 -3.22 35.69
C SER A 70 -45.85 -3.74 34.82
N PRO A 71 -45.98 -3.32 33.54
CA PRO A 71 -46.87 -3.99 32.62
C PRO A 71 -46.27 -5.34 32.22
N THR A 72 -46.89 -6.44 32.67
CA THR A 72 -46.56 -7.79 32.24
C THR A 72 -46.94 -7.98 30.77
N TYR A 73 -46.02 -7.66 29.86
CA TYR A 73 -46.10 -8.12 28.48
C TYR A 73 -45.70 -9.60 28.44
N LYS A 74 -46.66 -10.44 28.07
CA LYS A 74 -46.46 -11.87 27.82
C LYS A 74 -45.57 -12.00 26.57
N ALA A 75 -44.28 -12.27 26.78
CA ALA A 75 -43.31 -12.47 25.70
C ALA A 75 -43.80 -13.57 24.76
N ALA A 76 -43.88 -13.26 23.46
CA ALA A 76 -44.03 -14.27 22.42
C ALA A 76 -42.80 -15.20 22.46
N PRO A 77 -42.95 -16.51 22.21
CA PRO A 77 -41.82 -17.43 22.14
C PRO A 77 -40.84 -16.94 21.05
N PRO A 78 -39.53 -16.95 21.31
CA PRO A 78 -38.55 -16.55 20.31
C PRO A 78 -38.69 -17.47 19.10
N SER A 79 -38.87 -16.87 17.92
CA SER A 79 -38.79 -17.58 16.64
C SER A 79 -37.37 -18.11 16.49
N THR A 80 -37.15 -19.37 16.86
CA THR A 80 -35.89 -20.09 16.66
C THR A 80 -35.79 -20.46 15.18
N LEU A 81 -35.36 -19.51 14.35
CA LEU A 81 -34.75 -19.87 13.07
C LEU A 81 -33.52 -20.74 13.40
N PRO A 82 -33.31 -21.89 12.72
CA PRO A 82 -32.13 -22.69 12.93
C PRO A 82 -30.90 -21.84 12.61
N SER A 83 -29.96 -21.75 13.56
CA SER A 83 -28.66 -21.14 13.32
C SER A 83 -27.96 -21.94 12.22
N LEU A 84 -27.59 -21.28 11.12
CA LEU A 84 -26.83 -21.91 10.05
C LEU A 84 -25.52 -22.50 10.61
N THR A 85 -25.18 -23.71 10.16
CA THR A 85 -23.91 -24.37 10.47
C THR A 85 -22.76 -23.71 9.72
N ALA A 86 -21.50 -23.93 10.14
CA ALA A 86 -20.32 -23.43 9.42
C ALA A 86 -20.33 -23.84 7.94
N SER A 87 -20.67 -25.10 7.64
CA SER A 87 -20.81 -25.59 6.26
C SER A 87 -21.91 -24.87 5.49
N GLY A 88 -23.07 -24.60 6.12
CA GLY A 88 -24.16 -23.90 5.47
C GLY A 88 -23.83 -22.43 5.16
N LEU A 89 -23.09 -21.75 6.04
CA LEU A 89 -22.60 -20.39 5.79
C LEU A 89 -21.57 -20.38 4.67
N LEU A 90 -20.62 -21.31 4.67
CA LEU A 90 -19.60 -21.36 3.63
C LEU A 90 -20.19 -21.73 2.27
N GLU A 91 -21.16 -22.65 2.23
CA GLU A 91 -21.90 -22.97 1.01
C GLU A 91 -22.55 -21.71 0.42
N GLN A 92 -23.24 -20.91 1.24
CA GLN A 92 -23.83 -19.63 0.80
C GLN A 92 -22.79 -18.66 0.23
N LEU A 93 -21.63 -18.54 0.90
CA LEU A 93 -20.53 -17.70 0.42
C LEU A 93 -19.95 -18.20 -0.92
N THR A 94 -19.91 -19.51 -1.16
CA THR A 94 -19.43 -20.07 -2.44
C THR A 94 -20.42 -19.90 -3.58
N LEU A 95 -21.73 -19.82 -3.31
CA LEU A 95 -22.75 -19.67 -4.36
C LEU A 95 -22.61 -18.37 -5.15
N TRP A 96 -21.94 -17.35 -4.58
CA TRP A 96 -21.65 -16.09 -5.29
C TRP A 96 -20.89 -16.29 -6.59
N GLN A 97 -20.05 -17.32 -6.70
CA GLN A 97 -19.31 -17.60 -7.95
C GLN A 97 -20.21 -17.98 -9.13
N TYR A 98 -21.43 -18.46 -8.86
CA TYR A 98 -22.40 -18.87 -9.88
C TYR A 98 -23.48 -17.83 -10.14
N GLN A 99 -23.48 -16.72 -9.39
CA GLN A 99 -24.46 -15.68 -9.61
C GLN A 99 -24.16 -14.96 -10.92
N GLN A 100 -25.18 -14.82 -11.77
CA GLN A 100 -25.12 -14.01 -13.00
C GLN A 100 -25.28 -12.51 -12.69
N VAL A 101 -24.72 -12.06 -11.57
CA VAL A 101 -24.78 -10.68 -11.12
C VAL A 101 -23.47 -10.03 -11.53
N ASN A 102 -23.54 -8.95 -12.31
CA ASN A 102 -22.35 -8.21 -12.73
C ASN A 102 -21.92 -7.16 -11.69
N THR A 103 -22.79 -6.81 -10.74
CA THR A 103 -22.56 -5.75 -9.76
C THR A 103 -23.20 -6.10 -8.42
N LEU A 104 -22.41 -6.14 -7.35
CA LEU A 104 -22.92 -6.32 -5.99
C LEU A 104 -23.69 -5.08 -5.53
N SER A 105 -24.90 -5.30 -5.01
CA SER A 105 -25.67 -4.28 -4.32
C SER A 105 -25.11 -4.03 -2.91
N ALA A 106 -25.55 -2.94 -2.28
CA ALA A 106 -25.20 -2.66 -0.89
C ALA A 106 -25.75 -3.73 0.09
N ASP A 107 -26.87 -4.38 -0.25
CA ASP A 107 -27.43 -5.49 0.52
C ASP A 107 -26.57 -6.74 0.39
N ASP A 108 -26.08 -7.05 -0.81
CA ASP A 108 -25.20 -8.21 -1.07
C ASP A 108 -23.90 -8.09 -0.26
N ILE A 109 -23.26 -6.92 -0.30
CA ILE A 109 -22.04 -6.63 0.47
C ILE A 109 -22.30 -6.77 1.98
N ARG A 110 -23.45 -6.28 2.48
CA ARG A 110 -23.84 -6.46 3.89
C ARG A 110 -24.03 -7.93 4.24
N GLN A 111 -24.67 -8.69 3.35
CA GLN A 111 -24.95 -10.10 3.57
C GLN A 111 -23.66 -10.94 3.60
N ILE A 112 -22.75 -10.74 2.65
CA ILE A 112 -21.43 -11.40 2.64
C ILE A 112 -20.66 -11.10 3.93
N ASN A 113 -20.58 -9.84 4.35
CA ASN A 113 -19.89 -9.45 5.58
C ASN A 113 -20.55 -10.06 6.83
N LYS A 114 -21.87 -10.15 6.85
CA LYS A 114 -22.62 -10.80 7.94
C LYS A 114 -22.31 -12.29 8.01
N GLU A 115 -22.30 -13.00 6.89
CA GLU A 115 -21.99 -14.42 6.82
C GLU A 115 -20.55 -14.71 7.30
N LEU A 116 -19.57 -13.93 6.86
CA LEU A 116 -18.18 -14.04 7.33
C LEU A 116 -18.05 -13.77 8.84
N THR A 117 -18.78 -12.78 9.36
CA THR A 117 -18.80 -12.48 10.80
C THR A 117 -19.46 -13.60 11.60
N GLN A 118 -20.54 -14.19 11.08
CA GLN A 118 -21.18 -15.35 11.69
C GLN A 118 -20.25 -16.56 11.70
N LEU A 119 -19.52 -16.80 10.61
CA LEU A 119 -18.54 -17.88 10.53
C LEU A 119 -17.44 -17.72 11.58
N ALA A 120 -16.90 -16.51 11.76
CA ALA A 120 -15.93 -16.22 12.82
C ALA A 120 -16.52 -16.45 14.23
N SER A 121 -17.80 -16.09 14.45
CA SER A 121 -18.46 -16.26 15.76
C SER A 121 -18.70 -17.72 16.17
N LEU A 122 -18.63 -18.66 15.22
CA LEU A 122 -18.68 -20.10 15.51
C LEU A 122 -17.36 -20.63 16.12
N GLY A 123 -16.28 -19.84 16.11
CA GLY A 123 -15.00 -20.18 16.72
C GLY A 123 -14.35 -21.42 16.12
N GLU A 124 -13.72 -22.23 16.95
CA GLU A 124 -12.98 -23.44 16.56
C GLU A 124 -13.82 -24.43 15.73
N SER A 125 -15.15 -24.46 15.92
CA SER A 125 -16.04 -25.35 15.16
C SER A 125 -16.11 -25.03 13.66
N ALA A 126 -15.74 -23.81 13.24
CA ALA A 126 -15.66 -23.42 11.84
C ALA A 126 -14.33 -23.82 11.18
N ILE A 127 -13.26 -24.01 11.96
CA ILE A 127 -11.90 -24.22 11.43
C ILE A 127 -11.81 -25.40 10.45
N PRO A 128 -12.34 -26.61 10.75
CA PRO A 128 -12.22 -27.75 9.82
C PRO A 128 -12.91 -27.50 8.48
N VAL A 129 -14.02 -26.77 8.49
CA VAL A 129 -14.80 -26.45 7.29
C VAL A 129 -14.04 -25.42 6.43
N ILE A 130 -13.45 -24.41 7.06
CA ILE A 130 -12.62 -23.42 6.38
C ILE A 130 -11.39 -24.09 5.78
N HIS A 131 -10.72 -24.95 6.54
CA HIS A 131 -9.55 -25.71 6.10
C HIS A 131 -9.84 -26.55 4.86
N GLN A 132 -10.95 -27.30 4.88
CA GLN A 132 -11.38 -28.11 3.74
C GLN A 132 -11.59 -27.26 2.48
N TYR A 133 -12.20 -26.07 2.61
CA TYR A 133 -12.38 -25.18 1.48
C TYR A 133 -11.06 -24.61 0.96
N LEU A 134 -10.17 -24.16 1.84
CA LEU A 134 -8.85 -23.63 1.45
C LEU A 134 -8.03 -24.69 0.69
N ASN A 135 -8.11 -25.95 1.11
CA ASN A 135 -7.44 -27.08 0.45
C ASN A 135 -8.08 -27.50 -0.88
N SER A 136 -9.29 -27.03 -1.20
CA SER A 136 -9.94 -27.31 -2.48
C SER A 136 -9.33 -26.52 -3.65
N GLY A 137 -8.55 -25.46 -3.35
CA GLY A 137 -8.01 -24.54 -4.34
C GLY A 137 -9.07 -23.64 -5.01
N GLN A 138 -10.33 -23.71 -4.60
CA GLN A 138 -11.40 -22.85 -5.09
C GLN A 138 -11.30 -21.45 -4.48
N ASP A 139 -11.72 -20.44 -5.25
CA ASP A 139 -11.88 -19.07 -4.77
C ASP A 139 -13.09 -18.41 -5.43
N VAL A 140 -13.65 -17.42 -4.74
CA VAL A 140 -14.62 -16.48 -5.30
C VAL A 140 -13.93 -15.13 -5.42
N ASP A 141 -13.58 -14.75 -6.65
CA ASP A 141 -13.00 -13.44 -6.92
C ASP A 141 -14.06 -12.36 -6.77
N PHE A 142 -14.07 -11.67 -5.64
CA PHE A 142 -15.03 -10.60 -5.40
C PHE A 142 -14.76 -9.38 -6.29
N GLN A 143 -13.52 -9.17 -6.76
CA GLN A 143 -13.18 -8.06 -7.65
C GLN A 143 -13.74 -8.25 -9.08
N ALA A 144 -14.13 -9.47 -9.44
CA ALA A 144 -14.81 -9.73 -10.71
C ALA A 144 -16.20 -9.09 -10.78
N PHE A 145 -16.80 -8.73 -9.63
CA PHE A 145 -18.08 -8.05 -9.57
C PHE A 145 -17.90 -6.53 -9.48
N GLY A 146 -18.75 -5.78 -10.17
CA GLY A 146 -18.92 -4.34 -9.92
C GLY A 146 -19.23 -4.09 -8.44
N ASN A 147 -18.63 -3.05 -7.85
CA ASN A 147 -18.66 -2.76 -6.41
C ASN A 147 -17.97 -3.79 -5.50
N GLY A 148 -17.32 -4.82 -6.03
CA GLY A 148 -16.54 -5.79 -5.25
C GLY A 148 -15.42 -5.17 -4.42
N GLN A 149 -14.85 -4.05 -4.88
CA GLN A 149 -13.86 -3.26 -4.15
C GLN A 149 -14.38 -2.66 -2.83
N ASN A 150 -15.68 -2.71 -2.57
CA ASN A 150 -16.29 -2.24 -1.32
C ASN A 150 -16.30 -3.34 -0.24
N LEU A 151 -15.95 -4.58 -0.57
CA LEU A 151 -15.69 -5.63 0.42
C LEU A 151 -14.32 -5.42 1.07
N SER A 152 -14.14 -5.90 2.29
CA SER A 152 -12.87 -5.76 3.02
C SER A 152 -11.73 -6.56 2.38
N GLN A 153 -12.07 -7.67 1.73
CA GLN A 153 -11.13 -8.56 1.05
C GLN A 153 -11.53 -8.73 -0.41
N PRO A 154 -10.55 -8.89 -1.32
CA PRO A 154 -10.81 -9.00 -2.74
C PRO A 154 -11.28 -10.40 -3.17
N SER A 155 -11.18 -11.41 -2.31
CA SER A 155 -11.69 -12.76 -2.59
C SER A 155 -12.14 -13.49 -1.33
N LEU A 156 -12.89 -14.58 -1.52
CA LEU A 156 -13.37 -15.41 -0.41
C LEU A 156 -12.21 -16.07 0.33
N ARG A 157 -11.19 -16.58 -0.37
CA ARG A 157 -10.01 -17.17 0.30
C ARG A 157 -9.33 -16.20 1.26
N LEU A 158 -9.08 -14.96 0.83
CA LEU A 158 -8.50 -13.93 1.69
C LEU A 158 -9.42 -13.55 2.86
N ALA A 159 -10.73 -13.50 2.63
CA ALA A 159 -11.72 -13.33 3.70
C ALA A 159 -11.69 -14.47 4.72
N LEU A 160 -11.48 -15.70 4.28
CA LEU A 160 -11.40 -16.86 5.18
C LEU A 160 -10.09 -16.90 5.98
N PHE A 161 -8.97 -16.43 5.43
CA PHE A 161 -7.77 -16.21 6.25
C PHE A 161 -8.01 -15.16 7.34
N GLU A 162 -8.74 -14.09 7.03
CA GLU A 162 -9.13 -13.09 8.04
C GLU A 162 -10.09 -13.68 9.09
N VAL A 163 -11.02 -14.55 8.70
CA VAL A 163 -11.89 -15.27 9.64
C VAL A 163 -11.07 -16.16 10.57
N LEU A 164 -10.12 -16.93 10.05
CA LEU A 164 -9.18 -17.71 10.87
C LEU A 164 -8.39 -16.81 11.81
N HIS A 165 -8.03 -15.60 11.38
CA HIS A 165 -7.25 -14.66 12.21
C HIS A 165 -8.06 -14.14 13.40
N ARG A 166 -9.36 -13.92 13.20
CA ARG A 166 -10.27 -13.54 14.28
C ARG A 166 -10.57 -14.69 15.24
N ILE A 167 -10.58 -15.94 14.76
CA ILE A 167 -10.75 -17.13 15.60
C ILE A 167 -9.48 -17.38 16.42
N GLY A 168 -8.31 -17.35 15.77
CA GLY A 168 -7.02 -17.66 16.38
C GLY A 168 -6.85 -19.15 16.68
N GLY A 169 -5.88 -19.47 17.55
CA GLY A 169 -5.56 -20.85 17.95
C GLY A 169 -4.46 -21.50 17.11
N ASP A 170 -3.97 -22.64 17.60
CA ASP A 170 -2.85 -23.36 16.98
C ASP A 170 -3.26 -24.03 15.66
N GLU A 171 -4.53 -24.43 15.54
CA GLU A 171 -5.09 -24.95 14.29
C GLU A 171 -5.14 -23.89 13.19
N ALA A 172 -5.48 -22.64 13.52
CA ALA A 172 -5.45 -21.54 12.54
C ALA A 172 -4.02 -21.25 12.05
N GLU A 173 -3.05 -21.26 12.97
CA GLU A 173 -1.63 -21.11 12.65
C GLU A 173 -1.14 -22.22 11.71
N PHE A 174 -1.48 -23.49 12.02
CA PHE A 174 -1.16 -24.63 11.18
C PHE A 174 -1.72 -24.45 9.75
N ILE A 175 -2.98 -24.03 9.62
CA ILE A 175 -3.61 -23.81 8.31
C ILE A 175 -2.92 -22.69 7.53
N TRP A 176 -2.49 -21.61 8.19
CA TRP A 176 -1.75 -20.56 7.51
C TRP A 176 -0.38 -21.03 7.02
N ALA A 177 0.36 -21.78 7.83
CA ALA A 177 1.66 -22.31 7.43
C ALA A 177 1.52 -23.30 6.26
N GLU A 178 0.53 -24.18 6.30
CA GLU A 178 0.22 -25.09 5.19
C GLU A 178 -0.20 -24.33 3.92
N SER A 179 -1.07 -23.31 4.07
CA SER A 179 -1.51 -22.47 2.94
C SER A 179 -0.34 -21.69 2.34
N LEU A 180 0.59 -21.18 3.16
CA LEU A 180 1.77 -20.44 2.71
C LEU A 180 2.68 -21.32 1.86
N GLY A 181 2.87 -22.57 2.28
CA GLY A 181 3.69 -23.54 1.54
C GLY A 181 3.05 -24.10 0.25
N SER A 182 1.81 -23.75 -0.06
CA SER A 182 1.09 -24.25 -1.25
C SER A 182 0.61 -23.16 -2.21
N THR A 183 0.59 -21.89 -1.78
CA THR A 183 0.10 -20.77 -2.59
C THR A 183 1.21 -20.11 -3.40
N SER A 184 0.87 -19.71 -4.62
CA SER A 184 1.69 -18.82 -5.47
C SER A 184 1.03 -17.45 -5.68
N ILE A 185 -0.02 -17.13 -4.92
CA ILE A 185 -0.75 -15.87 -5.06
C ILE A 185 -0.07 -14.80 -4.19
N PRO A 186 0.45 -13.70 -4.79
CA PRO A 186 1.19 -12.67 -4.04
C PRO A 186 0.43 -12.12 -2.83
N GLN A 187 -0.86 -11.83 -3.00
CA GLN A 187 -1.70 -11.27 -1.94
C GLN A 187 -1.88 -12.26 -0.79
N GLU A 188 -2.02 -13.56 -1.08
CA GLU A 188 -2.10 -14.59 -0.03
C GLU A 188 -0.79 -14.68 0.75
N ILE A 189 0.35 -14.73 0.05
CA ILE A 189 1.67 -14.79 0.69
C ILE A 189 1.87 -13.61 1.65
N ALA A 190 1.52 -12.39 1.23
CA ALA A 190 1.65 -11.22 2.09
C ALA A 190 0.73 -11.26 3.32
N VAL A 191 -0.52 -11.71 3.17
CA VAL A 191 -1.49 -11.80 4.27
C VAL A 191 -1.09 -12.93 5.24
N LEU A 192 -0.76 -14.11 4.73
CA LEU A 192 -0.33 -15.25 5.53
C LEU A 192 0.98 -14.94 6.27
N GLY A 193 1.96 -14.33 5.60
CA GLY A 193 3.21 -13.93 6.23
C GLY A 193 3.00 -12.90 7.34
N LYS A 194 2.07 -11.97 7.17
CA LYS A 194 1.67 -11.05 8.24
C LYS A 194 1.09 -11.79 9.45
N TYR A 195 0.10 -12.65 9.24
CA TYR A 195 -0.55 -13.37 10.34
C TYR A 195 0.40 -14.33 11.07
N LEU A 196 1.29 -15.01 10.33
CA LEU A 196 2.30 -15.88 10.90
C LEU A 196 3.34 -15.10 11.72
N GLU A 197 3.81 -13.94 11.23
CA GLU A 197 4.73 -13.09 12.00
C GLU A 197 4.06 -12.49 13.25
N GLU A 198 2.78 -12.10 13.18
CA GLU A 198 2.03 -11.63 14.35
C GLU A 198 1.87 -12.72 15.41
N ARG A 199 1.66 -13.97 14.97
CA ARG A 199 1.46 -15.13 15.85
C ARG A 199 2.76 -15.65 16.46
N ALA A 200 3.79 -15.81 15.64
CA ALA A 200 5.10 -16.35 16.02
C ALA A 200 6.23 -15.50 15.41
N PRO A 201 6.53 -14.32 16.01
CA PRO A 201 7.51 -13.38 15.46
C PRO A 201 8.86 -14.03 15.18
N GLY A 202 9.34 -13.91 13.94
CA GLY A 202 10.62 -14.43 13.51
C GLY A 202 10.63 -15.91 13.10
N TYR A 203 9.66 -16.71 13.55
CA TYR A 203 9.69 -18.17 13.36
C TYR A 203 9.50 -18.56 11.89
N TYR A 204 8.54 -17.94 11.19
CA TYR A 204 8.18 -18.29 9.80
C TYR A 204 8.88 -17.44 8.74
N ARG A 205 9.84 -16.57 9.10
CA ARG A 205 10.46 -15.63 8.14
C ARG A 205 11.09 -16.33 6.93
N SER A 206 11.79 -17.43 7.18
CA SER A 206 12.41 -18.22 6.11
C SER A 206 11.37 -18.80 5.15
N ASP A 207 10.25 -19.31 5.68
CA ASP A 207 9.18 -19.90 4.88
C ASP A 207 8.46 -18.83 4.05
N ILE A 208 8.22 -17.65 4.64
CA ILE A 208 7.61 -16.51 3.93
C ILE A 208 8.49 -16.06 2.76
N ILE A 209 9.80 -15.92 2.98
CA ILE A 209 10.73 -15.53 1.91
C ILE A 209 10.84 -16.63 0.85
N THR A 210 10.81 -17.90 1.25
CA THR A 210 10.84 -19.03 0.31
C THR A 210 9.59 -19.02 -0.59
N ALA A 211 8.40 -18.93 -0.01
CA ALA A 211 7.15 -18.84 -0.77
C ALA A 211 7.13 -17.60 -1.70
N ALA A 212 7.59 -16.45 -1.21
CA ALA A 212 7.67 -15.23 -2.02
C ALA A 212 8.63 -15.37 -3.21
N ARG A 213 9.79 -16.02 -3.02
CA ARG A 213 10.75 -16.32 -4.10
C ARG A 213 10.17 -17.30 -5.11
N GLU A 214 9.55 -18.38 -4.67
CA GLU A 214 8.92 -19.37 -5.55
C GLU A 214 7.83 -18.73 -6.41
N ALA A 215 6.94 -17.94 -5.79
CA ALA A 215 5.92 -17.17 -6.52
C ALA A 215 6.53 -16.15 -7.50
N PHE A 216 7.65 -15.52 -7.11
CA PHE A 216 8.37 -14.60 -7.99
C PHE A 216 8.97 -15.31 -9.22
N TYR A 217 9.54 -16.50 -9.06
CA TYR A 217 10.11 -17.27 -10.18
C TYR A 217 9.05 -17.86 -11.12
N LEU A 218 7.84 -18.07 -10.63
CA LEU A 218 6.70 -18.48 -11.46
C LEU A 218 6.09 -17.31 -12.25
N ALA A 219 6.48 -16.08 -11.96
CA ALA A 219 5.98 -14.91 -12.64
C ALA A 219 6.51 -14.82 -14.07
N THR A 220 5.64 -14.60 -15.06
CA THR A 220 6.01 -14.55 -16.48
C THR A 220 6.27 -13.12 -16.96
N ASP A 221 6.66 -12.97 -18.22
CA ASP A 221 6.81 -11.66 -18.87
C ASP A 221 5.51 -10.85 -18.90
N GLU A 222 4.36 -11.52 -18.87
CA GLU A 222 3.01 -10.94 -18.77
C GLU A 222 2.60 -10.64 -17.31
N GLY A 223 3.53 -10.81 -16.36
CA GLY A 223 3.32 -10.68 -14.92
C GLY A 223 2.91 -11.99 -14.25
N ILE A 224 2.28 -11.90 -13.07
CA ILE A 224 1.76 -13.07 -12.34
C ILE A 224 0.33 -13.34 -12.82
N GLY A 225 0.16 -13.55 -14.14
CA GLY A 225 -1.16 -13.65 -14.79
C GLY A 225 -1.99 -12.36 -14.63
N GLY A 226 -1.39 -11.19 -14.87
CA GLY A 226 -2.03 -9.89 -14.67
C GLY A 226 -2.19 -9.45 -13.21
N ARG A 227 -1.73 -10.25 -12.24
CA ARG A 227 -1.74 -9.89 -10.82
C ARG A 227 -0.57 -8.97 -10.46
N ASP A 228 -0.82 -8.11 -9.48
CA ASP A 228 0.17 -7.20 -8.91
C ASP A 228 1.21 -7.99 -8.11
N ALA A 229 2.50 -7.83 -8.48
CA ALA A 229 3.64 -8.45 -7.80
C ALA A 229 4.08 -7.70 -6.54
N GLY A 230 3.56 -6.49 -6.29
CA GLY A 230 3.90 -5.65 -5.14
C GLY A 230 3.91 -6.39 -3.80
N PRO A 231 2.90 -7.23 -3.48
CA PRO A 231 2.90 -8.01 -2.25
C PRO A 231 4.12 -8.91 -2.04
N LEU A 232 4.73 -9.46 -3.11
CA LEU A 232 5.97 -10.24 -3.00
C LEU A 232 7.14 -9.36 -2.55
N PHE A 233 7.28 -8.19 -3.18
CA PHE A 233 8.32 -7.22 -2.81
C PHE A 233 8.09 -6.62 -1.42
N GLN A 234 6.83 -6.50 -0.99
CA GLN A 234 6.52 -6.15 0.38
C GLN A 234 6.97 -7.25 1.36
N ALA A 235 6.82 -8.52 1.01
CA ALA A 235 7.35 -9.62 1.81
C ALA A 235 8.89 -9.61 1.85
N PHE A 236 9.55 -9.40 0.72
CA PHE A 236 11.02 -9.23 0.66
C PHE A 236 11.50 -8.09 1.55
N LYS A 237 10.80 -6.94 1.51
CA LYS A 237 11.10 -5.80 2.38
C LYS A 237 10.89 -6.13 3.87
N SER A 238 9.78 -6.76 4.22
CA SER A 238 9.38 -6.97 5.63
C SER A 238 10.17 -8.09 6.33
N TYR A 239 10.55 -9.14 5.59
CA TYR A 239 11.08 -10.38 6.18
C TYR A 239 12.47 -10.75 5.66
N GLY A 240 12.96 -10.03 4.65
CA GLY A 240 14.21 -10.33 3.98
C GLY A 240 15.45 -9.84 4.69
N ASP A 241 16.60 -10.26 4.17
CA ASP A 241 17.93 -9.86 4.60
C ASP A 241 18.84 -9.61 3.39
N SER A 242 20.13 -9.43 3.66
CA SER A 242 21.16 -9.17 2.64
C SER A 242 21.24 -10.24 1.55
N ALA A 243 20.78 -11.47 1.80
CA ALA A 243 20.80 -12.53 0.80
C ALA A 243 19.85 -12.24 -0.38
N LEU A 244 18.88 -11.34 -0.22
CA LEU A 244 17.99 -10.90 -1.30
C LEU A 244 18.60 -9.83 -2.19
N VAL A 245 19.67 -9.15 -1.78
CA VAL A 245 20.25 -8.04 -2.55
C VAL A 245 20.59 -8.45 -4.00
N PRO A 246 21.30 -9.56 -4.26
CA PRO A 246 21.63 -9.96 -5.64
C PRO A 246 20.40 -10.27 -6.49
N GLU A 247 19.32 -10.80 -5.89
CA GLU A 247 18.07 -11.10 -6.59
C GLU A 247 17.32 -9.82 -6.94
N LEU A 248 17.20 -8.88 -5.99
CA LEU A 248 16.55 -7.59 -6.20
C LEU A 248 17.30 -6.73 -7.22
N GLU A 249 18.63 -6.80 -7.27
CA GLU A 249 19.44 -6.11 -8.29
C GLU A 249 19.19 -6.63 -9.72
N GLN A 250 18.83 -7.91 -9.86
CA GLN A 250 18.57 -8.53 -11.16
C GLN A 250 17.16 -8.27 -11.70
N VAL A 251 16.28 -7.68 -10.88
CA VAL A 251 14.92 -7.36 -11.29
C VAL A 251 14.93 -6.38 -12.47
N SER A 252 14.22 -6.75 -13.54
CA SER A 252 14.10 -5.90 -14.72
C SER A 252 13.48 -4.56 -14.36
N GLN A 253 14.24 -3.50 -14.66
CA GLN A 253 13.83 -2.11 -14.42
C GLN A 253 12.53 -1.75 -15.13
N LEU A 254 12.30 -2.33 -16.32
CA LEU A 254 11.09 -2.12 -17.10
C LEU A 254 9.87 -2.86 -16.54
N LYS A 255 10.03 -3.84 -15.64
CA LYS A 255 8.92 -4.61 -15.08
C LYS A 255 8.59 -4.17 -13.66
N TRP A 256 9.48 -4.46 -12.73
CA TRP A 256 9.28 -4.27 -11.28
C TRP A 256 10.45 -3.52 -10.61
N GLY A 257 11.21 -2.73 -11.37
CA GLY A 257 12.38 -2.01 -10.85
C GLY A 257 12.06 -1.06 -9.69
N GLN A 258 10.89 -0.44 -9.69
CA GLN A 258 10.50 0.46 -8.60
C GLN A 258 10.16 -0.33 -7.33
N TYR A 259 9.48 -1.48 -7.47
CA TYR A 259 9.26 -2.38 -6.34
C TYR A 259 10.58 -2.92 -5.77
N ALA A 260 11.51 -3.33 -6.63
CA ALA A 260 12.83 -3.77 -6.22
C ALA A 260 13.59 -2.66 -5.47
N ALA A 261 13.53 -1.42 -5.97
CA ALA A 261 14.16 -0.27 -5.30
C ALA A 261 13.54 0.03 -3.93
N VAL A 262 12.20 -0.01 -3.79
CA VAL A 262 11.54 0.15 -2.48
C VAL A 262 11.89 -1.00 -1.54
N ALA A 263 12.01 -2.23 -2.05
CA ALA A 263 12.42 -3.39 -1.25
C ALA A 263 13.87 -3.25 -0.77
N LEU A 264 14.82 -2.93 -1.66
CA LEU A 264 16.22 -2.66 -1.33
C LEU A 264 16.36 -1.58 -0.27
N ALA A 265 15.62 -0.47 -0.42
CA ALA A 265 15.65 0.64 0.52
C ALA A 265 15.14 0.27 1.92
N GLY A 266 14.29 -0.76 2.02
CA GLY A 266 13.68 -1.17 3.28
C GLY A 266 14.30 -2.43 3.89
N LEU A 267 15.37 -2.98 3.32
CA LEU A 267 16.09 -4.10 3.94
C LEU A 267 16.69 -3.67 5.28
N PRO A 268 16.78 -4.59 6.27
CA PRO A 268 17.36 -4.30 7.57
C PRO A 268 18.76 -3.68 7.48
N ASP A 269 19.08 -2.80 8.43
CA ASP A 269 20.38 -2.14 8.56
C ASP A 269 20.87 -1.39 7.30
N GLY A 270 19.95 -1.06 6.37
CA GLY A 270 20.30 -0.39 5.13
C GLY A 270 21.07 -1.26 4.14
N GLN A 271 20.97 -2.59 4.24
CA GLN A 271 21.77 -3.54 3.44
C GLN A 271 21.59 -3.37 1.91
N GLY A 272 20.45 -2.83 1.44
CA GLY A 272 20.22 -2.53 0.02
C GLY A 272 20.64 -1.12 -0.43
N ILE A 273 21.06 -0.23 0.48
CA ILE A 273 21.46 1.14 0.15
C ILE A 273 22.67 1.21 -0.78
N PRO A 274 23.74 0.39 -0.61
CA PRO A 274 24.86 0.37 -1.55
C PRO A 274 24.44 0.05 -2.98
N SER A 275 23.45 -0.82 -3.17
CA SER A 275 22.88 -1.16 -4.48
C SER A 275 22.18 0.04 -5.11
N LEU A 276 21.38 0.78 -4.34
CA LEU A 276 20.74 2.01 -4.80
C LEU A 276 21.77 3.10 -5.12
N ALA A 277 22.81 3.26 -4.31
CA ALA A 277 23.89 4.20 -4.56
C ALA A 277 24.61 3.90 -5.88
N ARG A 278 24.89 2.62 -6.18
CA ARG A 278 25.47 2.18 -7.46
C ARG A 278 24.57 2.47 -8.66
N GLN A 279 23.24 2.38 -8.51
CA GLN A 279 22.30 2.70 -9.59
C GLN A 279 22.34 4.18 -9.98
N VAL A 280 22.71 5.06 -9.04
CA VAL A 280 22.80 6.50 -9.31
C VAL A 280 24.19 6.90 -9.81
N GLN A 281 25.24 6.19 -9.41
CA GLN A 281 26.62 6.52 -9.77
C GLN A 281 26.86 6.44 -11.29
N GLY A 282 27.18 7.57 -11.92
CA GLY A 282 27.47 7.64 -13.35
C GLY A 282 26.23 7.53 -14.26
N ALA A 283 25.03 7.53 -13.68
CA ALA A 283 23.79 7.51 -14.45
C ALA A 283 23.54 8.85 -15.18
N SER A 284 22.74 8.80 -16.25
CA SER A 284 22.22 10.01 -16.88
C SER A 284 21.16 10.65 -15.97
N PRO A 285 21.04 11.98 -15.90
CA PRO A 285 19.95 12.63 -15.17
C PRO A 285 18.54 12.29 -15.71
N THR A 286 18.45 11.76 -16.94
CA THR A 286 17.20 11.27 -17.55
C THR A 286 16.91 9.81 -17.25
N ASP A 287 17.81 9.08 -16.59
CA ASP A 287 17.63 7.67 -16.24
C ASP A 287 16.54 7.54 -15.18
N LEU A 288 15.44 6.85 -15.53
CA LEU A 288 14.28 6.71 -14.65
C LEU A 288 14.58 5.85 -13.42
N SER A 289 15.47 4.85 -13.55
CA SER A 289 15.89 3.98 -12.44
C SER A 289 16.73 4.78 -11.45
N ALA A 290 17.75 5.48 -11.94
CA ALA A 290 18.59 6.34 -11.10
C ALA A 290 17.78 7.44 -10.40
N ARG A 291 16.81 8.04 -11.10
CA ARG A 291 15.89 9.01 -10.50
C ARG A 291 15.07 8.43 -9.34
N PHE A 292 14.57 7.22 -9.49
CA PHE A 292 13.79 6.57 -8.43
C PHE A 292 14.70 6.09 -7.28
N ALA A 293 15.90 5.60 -7.59
CA ALA A 293 16.92 5.28 -6.59
C ALA A 293 17.32 6.52 -5.76
N LEU A 294 17.42 7.70 -6.37
CA LEU A 294 17.61 8.97 -5.65
C LEU A 294 16.50 9.26 -4.63
N GLN A 295 15.24 9.04 -5.00
CA GLN A 295 14.11 9.19 -4.08
C GLN A 295 14.22 8.20 -2.92
N MET A 296 14.59 6.94 -3.20
CA MET A 296 14.77 5.93 -2.16
C MET A 296 15.94 6.27 -1.23
N LEU A 297 17.06 6.75 -1.75
CA LEU A 297 18.19 7.22 -0.95
C LEU A 297 17.80 8.42 -0.07
N ALA A 298 17.01 9.37 -0.60
CA ALA A 298 16.50 10.50 0.20
C ALA A 298 15.56 10.04 1.32
N GLN A 299 14.72 9.02 1.06
CA GLN A 299 13.89 8.42 2.08
C GLN A 299 14.71 7.70 3.16
N GLN A 300 15.92 7.26 2.86
CA GLN A 300 16.85 6.57 3.78
C GLN A 300 18.02 7.46 4.22
N ALA A 301 17.84 8.78 4.22
CA ALA A 301 18.90 9.75 4.47
C ALA A 301 19.48 9.75 5.90
N ASP A 302 18.93 8.96 6.81
CA ASP A 302 19.53 8.64 8.12
C ASP A 302 20.71 7.67 8.01
N HIS A 303 20.86 6.95 6.91
CA HIS A 303 22.01 6.08 6.65
C HIS A 303 23.19 6.84 6.02
N PRO A 304 24.43 6.66 6.52
CA PRO A 304 25.62 7.36 6.01
C PRO A 304 25.88 7.15 4.51
N ASP A 305 25.71 5.93 4.01
CA ASP A 305 25.92 5.61 2.59
C ASP A 305 24.91 6.32 1.69
N ALA A 306 23.67 6.49 2.16
CA ALA A 306 22.65 7.25 1.45
C ALA A 306 23.00 8.75 1.41
N GLN A 307 23.47 9.31 2.53
CA GLN A 307 23.95 10.69 2.61
C GLN A 307 25.09 10.95 1.61
N GLN A 308 26.08 10.06 1.58
CA GLN A 308 27.21 10.15 0.66
C GLN A 308 26.75 10.08 -0.80
N ALA A 309 25.86 9.15 -1.13
CA ALA A 309 25.32 9.01 -2.48
C ALA A 309 24.54 10.26 -2.93
N LEU A 310 23.73 10.85 -2.04
CA LEU A 310 22.98 12.08 -2.32
C LEU A 310 23.89 13.28 -2.55
N LEU A 311 24.94 13.46 -1.73
CA LEU A 311 25.93 14.52 -1.91
C LEU A 311 26.70 14.36 -3.24
N GLY A 312 27.14 13.14 -3.55
CA GLY A 312 27.79 12.85 -4.83
C GLY A 312 26.88 13.13 -6.03
N SER A 313 25.59 12.81 -5.90
CA SER A 313 24.58 13.07 -6.93
C SER A 313 24.30 14.55 -7.13
N LEU A 314 24.34 15.34 -6.06
CA LEU A 314 24.24 16.79 -6.13
C LEU A 314 25.44 17.38 -6.88
N GLN A 315 26.66 16.96 -6.57
CA GLN A 315 27.89 17.41 -7.23
C GLN A 315 27.90 17.06 -8.73
N GLN A 316 27.34 15.91 -9.08
CA GLN A 316 27.19 15.45 -10.46
C GLN A 316 25.96 16.05 -11.19
N GLN A 317 25.20 16.94 -10.53
CA GLN A 317 23.99 17.56 -11.08
C GLN A 317 22.92 16.56 -11.55
N LEU A 318 22.84 15.40 -10.89
CA LEU A 318 21.87 14.36 -11.23
C LEU A 318 20.45 14.70 -10.74
N ILE A 319 20.34 15.52 -9.68
CA ILE A 319 19.05 15.92 -9.12
C ILE A 319 18.45 17.06 -9.95
N GLN A 320 17.49 16.70 -10.80
CA GLN A 320 16.79 17.63 -11.66
C GLN A 320 15.92 18.64 -10.88
N ASP A 321 15.77 19.84 -11.46
CA ASP A 321 15.03 20.96 -10.87
C ASP A 321 13.65 20.61 -10.30
N TYR A 322 12.90 19.77 -11.02
CA TYR A 322 11.54 19.40 -10.66
C TYR A 322 11.46 18.33 -9.55
N LEU A 323 12.57 17.65 -9.23
CA LEU A 323 12.63 16.65 -8.16
C LEU A 323 12.80 17.28 -6.78
N TRP A 324 13.34 18.51 -6.69
CA TRP A 324 13.66 19.15 -5.42
C TRP A 324 12.50 19.25 -4.42
N PRO A 325 11.26 19.60 -4.80
CA PRO A 325 10.13 19.61 -3.86
C PRO A 325 9.84 18.23 -3.25
N GLU A 326 9.94 17.16 -4.05
CA GLU A 326 9.71 15.80 -3.59
C GLU A 326 10.87 15.32 -2.70
N MET A 327 12.11 15.59 -3.12
CA MET A 327 13.33 15.30 -2.34
C MET A 327 13.29 15.97 -0.97
N ALA A 328 12.85 17.24 -0.89
CA ALA A 328 12.70 17.94 0.38
C ALA A 328 11.67 17.24 1.30
N GLY A 329 10.54 16.79 0.74
CA GLY A 329 9.55 16.03 1.50
C GLY A 329 10.10 14.70 2.04
N LEU A 330 10.87 13.97 1.23
CA LEU A 330 11.51 12.70 1.60
C LEU A 330 12.59 12.92 2.69
N LEU A 331 13.45 13.92 2.51
CA LEU A 331 14.50 14.28 3.46
C LEU A 331 13.90 14.68 4.82
N ALA A 332 12.84 15.51 4.79
CA ALA A 332 12.12 15.95 5.99
C ALA A 332 11.23 14.86 6.62
N GLY A 333 11.05 13.72 5.96
CA GLY A 333 10.15 12.65 6.38
C GLY A 333 8.68 13.05 6.45
N THR A 334 8.28 14.06 5.68
CA THR A 334 6.86 14.43 5.48
C THR A 334 6.27 13.78 4.24
N TYR A 335 7.10 13.12 3.43
CA TYR A 335 6.68 12.32 2.30
C TYR A 335 7.38 10.95 2.34
N HIS A 336 6.64 9.88 2.03
CA HIS A 336 7.16 8.52 1.96
C HIS A 336 6.59 7.79 0.74
N ILE A 337 7.40 6.93 0.14
CA ILE A 337 7.00 6.02 -0.94
C ILE A 337 7.02 4.58 -0.40
N GLN A 338 5.94 3.86 -0.65
CA GLN A 338 5.79 2.46 -0.22
C GLN A 338 4.98 1.62 -1.22
N ILE A 339 5.10 0.29 -1.11
CA ILE A 339 4.38 -0.67 -1.97
C ILE A 339 2.94 -0.86 -1.50
N ALA A 340 2.75 -1.10 -0.21
CA ALA A 340 1.42 -1.31 0.34
C ALA A 340 0.62 -0.01 0.43
N ALA A 341 -0.68 -0.09 0.18
CA ALA A 341 -1.60 1.00 0.52
C ALA A 341 -1.52 1.26 2.03
N PRO A 342 -1.65 2.51 2.49
CA PRO A 342 -1.82 2.76 3.91
C PRO A 342 -3.04 2.02 4.42
N SER A 343 -2.86 1.28 5.51
CA SER A 343 -3.99 0.74 6.23
C SER A 343 -4.70 1.88 6.94
N ASN A 344 -6.03 1.88 6.93
CA ASN A 344 -6.83 2.73 7.81
C ASN A 344 -6.71 2.31 9.29
N ALA A 345 -6.00 1.21 9.58
CA ALA A 345 -5.64 0.85 10.94
C ALA A 345 -4.88 2.02 11.57
N VAL A 346 -5.33 2.44 12.75
CA VAL A 346 -4.75 3.52 13.54
C VAL A 346 -3.30 3.17 13.84
N HIS A 347 -2.37 3.63 13.00
CA HIS A 347 -0.95 3.50 13.29
C HIS A 347 -0.67 4.34 14.56
N PRO A 348 0.15 3.83 15.49
CA PRO A 348 0.52 4.55 16.70
C PRO A 348 1.39 5.78 16.44
N THR A 349 1.72 6.07 15.18
CA THR A 349 2.41 7.30 14.79
C THR A 349 1.49 8.49 15.04
N THR A 350 1.96 9.45 15.85
CA THR A 350 1.28 10.73 16.09
C THR A 350 1.08 11.55 14.81
N ALA A 351 1.88 11.28 13.77
CA ALA A 351 1.81 11.95 12.49
C ALA A 351 0.50 11.64 11.75
N ARG A 352 -0.28 12.69 11.51
CA ARG A 352 -1.52 12.61 10.74
C ARG A 352 -1.24 12.57 9.25
N LEU A 353 -1.80 11.57 8.57
CA LEU A 353 -1.79 11.47 7.11
C LEU A 353 -2.61 12.63 6.51
N ARG A 354 -1.98 13.42 5.63
CA ARG A 354 -2.61 14.52 4.90
C ARG A 354 -3.24 14.06 3.60
N SER A 355 -2.48 13.30 2.81
CA SER A 355 -2.96 12.78 1.53
C SER A 355 -2.17 11.55 1.11
N THR A 356 -2.81 10.73 0.29
CA THR A 356 -2.21 9.56 -0.37
C THR A 356 -2.31 9.73 -1.87
N LYS A 357 -1.20 9.56 -2.58
CA LYS A 357 -1.12 9.55 -4.04
C LYS A 357 -0.82 8.13 -4.50
N LYS A 358 -1.79 7.46 -5.13
CA LYS A 358 -1.57 6.19 -5.80
C LYS A 358 -0.83 6.44 -7.12
N MET A 359 0.31 5.79 -7.31
CA MET A 359 1.13 5.86 -8.51
C MET A 359 1.03 4.51 -9.21
N THR A 360 0.56 4.48 -10.45
CA THR A 360 0.48 3.24 -11.24
C THR A 360 1.36 3.38 -12.48
N SER A 361 2.44 2.61 -12.57
CA SER A 361 3.25 2.52 -13.79
C SER A 361 2.70 1.41 -14.68
N LEU A 362 2.44 1.69 -15.95
CA LEU A 362 2.07 0.67 -16.93
C LEU A 362 3.36 0.03 -17.47
N THR A 363 3.75 -1.08 -16.83
CA THR A 363 4.92 -1.88 -17.22
C THR A 363 4.48 -3.25 -17.73
N PRO A 364 5.27 -3.92 -18.60
CA PRO A 364 4.93 -5.25 -19.13
C PRO A 364 4.60 -6.31 -18.06
N GLY A 365 5.09 -6.15 -16.82
CA GLY A 365 4.86 -7.08 -15.71
C GLY A 365 3.56 -6.87 -14.90
N GLY A 366 2.46 -6.43 -15.52
CA GLY A 366 1.17 -6.22 -14.82
C GLY A 366 1.02 -4.87 -14.10
N GLY A 367 1.95 -3.95 -14.35
CA GLY A 367 2.02 -2.63 -13.72
C GLY A 367 2.53 -2.64 -12.28
N GLN A 368 3.08 -1.50 -11.84
CA GLN A 368 3.52 -1.30 -10.45
C GLN A 368 2.62 -0.26 -9.79
N ARG A 369 2.18 -0.54 -8.57
CA ARG A 369 1.32 0.28 -7.73
C ARG A 369 2.10 0.68 -6.49
N LEU A 370 2.49 1.94 -6.45
CA LEU A 370 3.15 2.55 -5.31
C LEU A 370 2.23 3.59 -4.68
N TYR A 371 2.50 3.92 -3.43
CA TYR A 371 1.75 4.91 -2.68
C TYR A 371 2.71 5.96 -2.13
N GLY A 372 2.51 7.20 -2.58
CA GLY A 372 3.12 8.39 -2.02
C GLY A 372 2.28 8.90 -0.86
N MET A 373 2.88 9.04 0.30
CA MET A 373 2.23 9.30 1.58
C MET A 373 2.68 10.65 2.10
N HIS A 374 1.79 11.64 2.14
CA HIS A 374 2.10 12.97 2.66
C HIS A 374 1.57 13.14 4.08
N TYR A 375 2.41 13.58 5.00
CA TYR A 375 2.06 13.80 6.40
C TYR A 375 2.02 15.30 6.72
N PHE A 376 1.22 15.69 7.72
CA PHE A 376 1.20 17.09 8.19
C PHE A 376 2.47 17.48 8.94
N GLN A 377 3.15 16.50 9.52
CA GLN A 377 4.36 16.65 10.32
C GLN A 377 5.32 15.52 9.94
N THR A 378 6.60 15.67 10.31
CA THR A 378 7.58 14.61 10.09
C THR A 378 7.20 13.33 10.84
N THR A 379 7.45 12.18 10.23
CA THR A 379 7.28 10.86 10.87
C THR A 379 8.59 10.30 11.43
N LEU A 380 9.68 11.07 11.36
CA LEU A 380 11.03 10.64 11.76
C LEU A 380 11.16 10.56 13.28
N SER A 381 11.96 9.61 13.76
CA SER A 381 12.39 9.58 15.16
C SER A 381 13.44 10.66 15.44
N GLU A 382 13.65 11.00 16.72
CA GLU A 382 14.70 11.94 17.14
C GLU A 382 16.09 11.54 16.62
N GLU A 383 16.41 10.24 16.70
CA GLU A 383 17.67 9.67 16.18
C GLU A 383 17.85 9.88 14.67
N GLN A 384 16.75 9.98 13.92
CA GLN A 384 16.77 10.21 12.47
C GLN A 384 16.82 11.70 12.10
N LEU A 385 16.26 12.58 12.93
CA LEU A 385 16.18 14.02 12.63
C LEU A 385 17.57 14.66 12.50
N LEU A 386 18.47 14.40 13.46
CA LEU A 386 19.77 15.07 13.50
C LEU A 386 20.71 14.71 12.34
N PRO A 387 20.88 13.43 11.94
CA PRO A 387 21.66 13.08 10.74
C PRO A 387 21.12 13.75 9.47
N ARG A 388 19.80 13.82 9.31
CA ARG A 388 19.16 14.44 8.14
C ARG A 388 19.31 15.96 8.12
N LEU A 389 19.24 16.61 9.27
CA LEU A 389 19.51 18.05 9.39
C LEU A 389 20.91 18.39 8.87
N ARG A 390 21.93 17.65 9.32
CA ARG A 390 23.32 17.82 8.86
C ARG A 390 23.48 17.58 7.36
N LEU A 391 22.80 16.56 6.81
CA LEU A 391 22.80 16.32 5.37
C LEU A 391 22.20 17.52 4.61
N ILE A 392 21.05 18.03 5.05
CA ILE A 392 20.36 19.16 4.42
C ILE A 392 21.27 20.40 4.43
N GLU A 393 21.92 20.69 5.55
CA GLU A 393 22.89 21.78 5.66
C GLU A 393 24.06 21.60 4.68
N ALA A 394 24.65 20.41 4.61
CA ALA A 394 25.73 20.11 3.68
C ALA A 394 25.29 20.29 2.22
N MET A 395 24.14 19.74 1.85
CA MET A 395 23.57 19.91 0.51
C MET A 395 23.27 21.39 0.19
N TYR A 396 22.83 22.16 1.17
CA TYR A 396 22.52 23.58 1.01
C TYR A 396 23.78 24.41 0.71
N GLN A 397 24.90 24.10 1.39
CA GLN A 397 26.18 24.77 1.15
C GLN A 397 26.78 24.40 -0.21
N GLU A 398 26.64 23.14 -0.64
CA GLU A 398 27.22 22.63 -1.89
C GLU A 398 26.43 23.06 -3.14
N THR A 399 25.13 23.31 -3.03
CA THR A 399 24.30 23.63 -4.19
C THR A 399 24.31 25.11 -4.57
N SER A 400 24.46 25.40 -5.85
CA SER A 400 24.22 26.73 -6.44
C SER A 400 22.83 26.87 -7.03
N ASN A 401 22.03 25.79 -7.08
CA ASN A 401 20.72 25.78 -7.69
C ASN A 401 19.68 26.47 -6.79
N PRO A 402 19.01 27.54 -7.24
CA PRO A 402 18.07 28.30 -6.41
C PRO A 402 16.82 27.48 -6.02
N LYS A 403 16.37 26.54 -6.86
CA LYS A 403 15.25 25.64 -6.51
C LYS A 403 15.67 24.64 -5.44
N ALA A 404 16.90 24.11 -5.54
CA ALA A 404 17.48 23.25 -4.52
C ALA A 404 17.56 23.97 -3.17
N LYS A 405 18.13 25.19 -3.13
CA LYS A 405 18.24 25.98 -1.89
C LYS A 405 16.89 26.19 -1.21
N ARG A 406 15.87 26.61 -1.98
CA ARG A 406 14.51 26.81 -1.45
C ARG A 406 13.91 25.52 -0.89
N ALA A 407 14.08 24.41 -1.59
CA ALA A 407 13.53 23.13 -1.15
C ALA A 407 14.25 22.60 0.11
N LEU A 408 15.57 22.75 0.19
CA LEU A 408 16.38 22.37 1.35
C LEU A 408 16.08 23.25 2.57
N GLU A 409 15.85 24.54 2.38
CA GLU A 409 15.40 25.46 3.44
C GLU A 409 14.03 25.03 4.01
N GLN A 410 13.08 24.67 3.14
CA GLN A 410 11.79 24.12 3.58
C GLN A 410 11.95 22.81 4.37
N ALA A 411 12.83 21.92 3.94
CA ALA A 411 13.10 20.68 4.66
C ALA A 411 13.75 20.94 6.02
N TYR A 412 14.69 21.89 6.08
CA TYR A 412 15.34 22.34 7.31
C TYR A 412 14.30 22.85 8.32
N ASP A 413 13.41 23.75 7.90
CA ASP A 413 12.39 24.35 8.79
C ASP A 413 11.47 23.29 9.41
N VAL A 414 11.08 22.28 8.61
CA VAL A 414 10.25 21.17 9.08
C VAL A 414 10.96 20.34 10.15
N ILE A 415 12.23 19.97 9.90
CA ILE A 415 13.01 19.18 10.86
C ILE A 415 13.30 19.99 12.12
N TRP A 416 13.67 21.25 11.98
CA TRP A 416 13.94 22.15 13.11
C TRP A 416 12.70 22.34 14.00
N ALA A 417 11.53 22.58 13.40
CA ALA A 417 10.28 22.69 14.14
C ALA A 417 9.93 21.41 14.90
N ALA A 418 10.26 20.23 14.34
CA ALA A 418 10.04 18.96 15.01
C ALA A 418 10.96 18.75 16.22
N LEU A 419 12.24 19.12 16.09
CA LEU A 419 13.20 19.09 17.21
C LEU A 419 12.79 20.04 18.33
N ALA A 420 12.35 21.26 18.00
CA ALA A 420 11.95 22.27 18.99
C ALA A 420 10.69 21.90 19.80
N ILE A 421 9.88 20.94 19.34
CA ILE A 421 8.71 20.44 20.09
C ILE A 421 9.12 19.39 21.14
N GLN A 422 10.31 18.81 21.03
CA GLN A 422 10.80 17.75 21.91
C GLN A 422 11.58 18.28 23.13
N GLU A 423 12.11 19.50 23.05
CA GLU A 423 12.70 20.25 24.17
C GLU A 423 11.62 20.90 25.06
#